data_AF-A0A959TSR8-F1
#
_entry.id   AF-A0A959TSR8-F1
#
_cell.length_a   1.000
_cell.length_b   1.000
_cell.length_c   1.000
_cell.angle_alpha   90.00
_cell.angle_beta   90.00
_cell.angle_gamma   90.00
#
_symmetry.space_group_name_H-M   'P 1'
#
loop_
_entity.id
_entity.type
_entity.pdbx_description
1 polymer ?
#
loop_
_entity_poly.entity_id
_entity_poly.type
_entity_poly.pdbx_seq_one_letter_code
_entity_poly.pdbx_strand_id
1 'polypeptide(L)' 'MASIRTYFAESYNELMHKVSWPTWKELQSSAIIVLVTALLLSVIIFLMDYVFGVQNMGDASFWKGLLGFIYKLIG' A
#
# COMPACT_ATOMS: atom_id res chain seq x y z
N MET A 1 6.84 -32.69 -29.30
CA MET A 1 6.80 -31.45 -28.48
C MET A 1 5.37 -31.15 -28.00
N ALA A 2 4.65 -32.15 -27.46
CA ALA A 2 3.25 -32.02 -27.05
C ALA A 2 3.05 -31.99 -25.52
N SER A 3 4.15 -31.98 -24.75
CA SER A 3 4.16 -32.13 -23.31
C SER A 3 3.85 -30.83 -22.56
N ILE A 4 4.43 -29.69 -22.94
CA ILE A 4 4.23 -28.43 -22.21
C ILE A 4 2.79 -27.91 -22.34
N ARG A 5 2.18 -27.98 -23.54
CA ARG A 5 0.79 -27.55 -23.74
C ARG A 5 -0.21 -28.37 -22.93
N THR A 6 0.02 -29.67 -22.80
CA THR A 6 -0.84 -30.56 -22.01
C THR A 6 -0.66 -30.32 -20.52
N TYR A 7 0.57 -30.11 -20.04
CA TYR A 7 0.82 -29.72 -18.64
C TYR A 7 0.15 -28.40 -18.25
N PHE A 8 0.19 -27.36 -19.10
CA PHE A 8 -0.51 -26.10 -18.80
C PHE A 8 -2.04 -26.29 -18.76
N ALA A 9 -2.58 -27.14 -19.63
CA ALA A 9 -4.01 -27.45 -19.65
C ALA A 9 -4.46 -28.25 -18.41
N GLU A 10 -3.66 -29.22 -17.97
CA GLU A 10 -3.88 -29.97 -16.74
C GLU A 10 -3.75 -29.09 -15.49
N SER A 11 -2.71 -28.25 -15.41
CA SER A 11 -2.52 -27.32 -14.30
C SER A 11 -3.66 -26.29 -14.19
N TYR A 12 -4.20 -25.81 -15.31
CA TYR A 12 -5.36 -24.91 -15.29
C TYR A 12 -6.62 -25.61 -14.77
N ASN A 13 -6.88 -26.85 -15.22
CA ASN A 13 -7.99 -27.64 -14.71
C ASN A 13 -7.82 -27.96 -13.22
N GLU A 14 -6.61 -28.24 -12.74
CA GLU A 14 -6.35 -28.54 -11.34
C GLU A 14 -6.49 -27.30 -10.44
N LEU A 15 -5.94 -26.16 -10.86
CA LEU A 15 -6.06 -24.89 -10.15
C LEU A 15 -7.50 -24.37 -10.10
N MET A 16 -8.33 -24.70 -11.08
CA MET A 16 -9.72 -24.22 -11.13
C MET A 16 -10.72 -25.17 -10.48
N HIS A 17 -10.50 -26.50 -10.53
CA HIS A 17 -11.42 -27.50 -9.98
C HIS A 17 -11.01 -28.07 -8.63
N LYS A 18 -9.75 -27.94 -8.23
CA LYS A 18 -9.20 -28.53 -6.99
C LYS A 18 -8.81 -27.50 -5.94
N VAL A 19 -9.01 -26.21 -6.22
CA VAL A 19 -8.73 -25.11 -5.29
C VAL A 19 -10.03 -24.35 -5.04
N SER A 20 -10.37 -24.19 -3.76
CA SER A 20 -11.47 -23.37 -3.33
C SER A 20 -11.08 -21.89 -3.44
N TRP A 21 -11.20 -21.32 -4.65
CA TRP A 21 -11.12 -19.88 -4.83
C TRP A 21 -12.28 -19.23 -4.07
N PRO A 22 -12.02 -18.14 -3.32
CA PRO A 22 -13.10 -17.39 -2.70
C PRO A 22 -14.02 -16.86 -3.78
N THR A 23 -15.29 -16.70 -3.47
CA THR A 23 -16.24 -16.13 -4.44
C THR A 23 -15.84 -14.70 -4.76
N TRP A 24 -16.15 -14.22 -5.98
CA TRP A 24 -15.82 -12.85 -6.40
C TRP A 24 -16.29 -11.77 -5.42
N LYS A 25 -17.42 -11.99 -4.74
CA LYS A 25 -17.96 -11.09 -3.71
C LYS A 25 -17.11 -11.06 -2.45
N GLU A 26 -16.59 -12.21 -2.01
CA GLU A 26 -15.71 -12.31 -0.84
C GLU A 26 -14.33 -11.71 -1.13
N LEU A 27 -13.79 -11.93 -2.33
CA LEU A 27 -12.57 -11.27 -2.80
C LEU A 27 -12.73 -9.75 -2.77
N GLN A 28 -13.82 -9.24 -3.36
CA GLN A 28 -14.08 -7.80 -3.40
C GLN A 28 -14.26 -7.22 -1.99
N SER A 29 -14.98 -7.92 -1.11
CA SER A 29 -15.13 -7.52 0.29
C SER A 29 -13.78 -7.39 1.00
N SER A 30 -12.88 -8.35 0.77
CA SER A 30 -11.54 -8.35 1.36
C SER A 30 -10.68 -7.22 0.80
N ALA A 31 -10.77 -6.97 -0.50
CA ALA A 31 -10.05 -5.89 -1.17
C ALA A 31 -10.52 -4.50 -0.69
N ILE A 32 -11.82 -4.31 -0.46
CA ILE A 32 -12.38 -3.03 0.04
C ILE A 32 -11.83 -2.72 1.43
N ILE A 33 -11.74 -3.72 2.32
CA ILE A 33 -11.18 -3.53 3.67
C ILE A 33 -9.72 -3.07 3.59
N VAL A 34 -8.93 -3.69 2.72
CA VAL A 34 -7.52 -3.30 2.50
C VAL A 34 -7.43 -1.89 1.92
N LEU A 35 -8.31 -1.52 0.99
CA LEU A 35 -8.36 -0.18 0.39
C LEU A 35 -8.64 0.90 1.45
N VAL A 36 -9.62 0.66 2.33
CA VAL A 36 -9.96 1.57 3.44
C VAL A 36 -8.79 1.67 4.43
N THR A 37 -8.13 0.54 4.73
CA THR A 37 -6.96 0.51 5.62
C THR A 37 -5.79 1.30 5.03
N ALA A 38 -5.52 1.16 3.72
CA ALA A 38 -4.47 1.89 3.03
C ALA A 38 -4.76 3.41 3.00
N LEU A 39 -6.02 3.79 2.82
CA LEU A 39 -6.44 5.19 2.88
C LEU A 39 -6.22 5.79 4.27
N LEU A 40 -6.58 5.07 5.32
CA LEU A 40 -6.31 5.48 6.72
C LEU A 40 -4.81 5.63 6.99
N LEU A 41 -4.00 4.66 6.57
CA LEU A 41 -2.54 4.72 6.68
C LEU A 41 -1.95 5.92 5.92
N SER A 42 -2.44 6.18 4.71
CA SER A 42 -2.00 7.33 3.91
C SER A 42 -2.24 8.65 4.64
N VAL A 43 -3.39 8.82 5.30
CA VAL A 43 -3.68 10.03 6.09
C VAL A 43 -2.76 10.15 7.31
N ILE A 44 -2.49 9.05 8.01
CA ILE A 44 -1.59 9.05 9.18
C ILE A 44 -0.16 9.43 8.76
N ILE A 45 0.36 8.84 7.68
CA ILE A 45 1.69 9.16 7.15
C ILE A 45 1.74 10.62 6.71
N PHE A 46 0.70 11.10 6.02
CA PHE A 46 0.61 12.51 5.64
C PHE A 46 0.65 13.45 6.85
N LEU A 47 -0.03 13.11 7.95
CA LEU A 47 0.05 13.89 9.19
C LEU A 47 1.43 13.84 9.84
N MET A 48 2.11 12.69 9.82
CA MET A 48 3.49 12.59 10.33
C MET A 48 4.45 13.41 9.47
N ASP A 49 4.38 13.28 8.15
CA ASP A 49 5.20 14.03 7.20
C ASP A 49 4.95 15.53 7.30
N TYR A 50 3.69 15.91 7.56
CA TYR A 50 3.32 17.24 7.99
C TYR A 50 4.05 17.54 9.30
N VAL A 51 3.78 16.88 10.45
CA VAL A 51 4.40 17.15 11.78
C VAL A 51 5.95 17.19 11.81
N PHE A 52 6.64 16.44 10.95
CA PHE A 52 8.08 16.50 10.83
C PHE A 52 8.57 17.63 9.91
N GLY A 53 7.73 18.14 9.00
CA GLY A 53 8.04 19.26 8.11
C GLY A 53 8.84 18.86 6.86
N VAL A 54 8.88 17.56 6.53
CA VAL A 54 9.66 17.02 5.40
C VAL A 54 9.19 17.55 4.04
N GLN A 55 7.91 17.88 3.93
CA GLN A 55 7.28 18.32 2.68
C GLN A 55 7.70 19.74 2.22
N ASN A 56 8.34 20.49 3.12
CA ASN A 56 8.73 21.88 2.91
C ASN A 56 10.24 22.00 2.66
N MET A 57 10.70 21.50 1.50
CA MET A 57 12.08 21.68 1.02
C MET A 57 12.35 23.09 0.44
N GLY A 58 11.38 24.01 0.50
CA GLY A 58 11.52 25.42 0.11
C GLY A 58 11.62 26.34 1.33
N ASP A 59 12.64 27.19 1.35
CA ASP A 59 13.01 28.15 2.41
C ASP A 59 11.89 29.17 2.77
N ALA A 60 10.79 29.20 2.01
CA ALA A 60 9.62 30.06 2.22
C ALA A 60 8.46 29.37 2.97
N SER A 61 8.73 28.35 3.78
CA SER A 61 7.67 27.59 4.46
C SER A 61 7.37 28.12 5.86
N PHE A 62 6.10 28.49 6.09
CA PHE A 62 5.60 29.12 7.34
C PHE A 62 5.76 28.27 8.60
N TRP A 63 6.05 26.98 8.48
CA TRP A 63 6.18 26.08 9.61
C TRP A 63 7.31 25.09 9.30
N LYS A 64 8.42 25.21 10.06
CA LYS A 64 9.68 24.46 9.86
C LYS A 64 9.65 23.05 10.48
N GLY A 65 8.50 22.59 10.94
CA GLY A 65 8.32 21.29 11.59
C GLY A 65 9.13 21.09 12.88
N LEU A 66 9.00 19.90 13.46
CA LEU A 66 9.76 19.48 14.64
C LEU A 66 11.28 19.61 14.43
N LEU A 67 11.74 19.35 13.20
CA LEU A 67 13.15 19.41 12.82
C LEU A 67 13.70 20.84 12.86
N GLY A 68 12.93 21.84 12.41
CA GLY A 68 13.33 23.25 12.51
C GLY A 68 13.42 23.75 13.95
N PHE A 69 12.57 23.24 14.86
CA PHE A 69 12.69 23.54 16.28
C PHE A 69 13.95 22.92 16.90
N ILE A 70 14.27 21.66 16.57
CA ILE A 70 15.49 21.00 17.03
C ILE A 70 16.73 21.71 16.49
N TYR A 71 16.74 22.07 15.21
CA TYR A 71 17.86 22.78 14.59
C TYR A 71 18.09 24.16 15.21
N LYS A 72 17.02 24.87 15.62
CA LYS A 72 17.10 26.16 16.32
C LYS A 72 17.54 26.04 17.79
N LEU A 73 17.40 24.87 18.41
CA LEU A 73 17.70 24.66 19.83
C LEU A 73 19.13 24.13 20.04
N ILE A 74 19.65 23.37 19.07
CA ILE A 74 21.03 22.84 19.05
C ILE A 74 22.03 23.80 18.38
N GLY A 75 21.58 24.60 17.41
CA GLY A 75 22.39 25.61 16.72
C GLY A 75 22.41 26.95 17.42
#